data_AF-A0A958K3M4-F1
#
_entry.id   AF-A0A958K3M4-F1
#
_cell.length_a   1.000
_cell.length_b   1.000
_cell.length_c   1.000
_cell.angle_alpha   90.00
_cell.angle_beta   90.00
_cell.angle_gamma   90.00
#
_symmetry.space_group_name_H-M   'P 1'
#
loop_
_entity.id
_entity.type
_entity.pdbx_description
1 polymer ?
#
loop_
_entity_poly.entity_id
_entity_poly.type
_entity_poly.pdbx_seq_one_letter_code
_entity_poly.pdbx_strand_id
1 'polypeptide(L)'
;MAQLVRKYHTKFEAGFGLIELLVAFVIVAIVIAGASRLFINIMFANGSVRDNAIIIAEVQEIVDGYRGMPYIQILDLFGSGYVAIENGQTVTTNVPSENSGVAYTVKLTAVKSMAESVPEAIQIDVAVNQSRWKFSTLEYSFATLISQVS
;
A
#
# COMPACT_ATOMS: atom_id res chain seq x y z
N MET A 1 -27.01 -13.29 72.49
CA MET A 1 -25.95 -12.52 71.79
C MET A 1 -25.23 -13.27 70.66
N ALA A 2 -25.03 -14.60 70.72
CA ALA A 2 -24.29 -15.35 69.69
C ALA A 2 -24.96 -15.47 68.29
N GLN A 3 -26.29 -15.38 68.18
CA GLN A 3 -26.99 -15.49 66.89
C GLN A 3 -26.99 -14.20 66.06
N LEU A 4 -26.82 -13.04 66.68
CA LEU A 4 -26.73 -11.76 65.97
C LEU A 4 -25.38 -11.63 65.25
N VAL A 5 -24.27 -12.06 65.87
CA VAL A 5 -22.92 -11.99 65.28
C VAL A 5 -22.80 -12.84 64.00
N ARG A 6 -23.37 -14.04 63.96
CA ARG A 6 -23.38 -14.88 62.74
C ARG A 6 -24.19 -14.29 61.59
N LYS A 7 -25.25 -13.52 61.87
CA LYS A 7 -26.12 -12.94 60.84
C LYS A 7 -25.50 -11.71 60.15
N TYR A 8 -24.51 -11.07 60.79
CA TYR A 8 -23.75 -9.98 60.19
C TYR A 8 -22.49 -10.46 59.46
N HIS A 9 -21.86 -11.56 59.91
CA HIS A 9 -20.68 -12.12 59.23
C HIS A 9 -21.00 -12.66 57.82
N THR A 10 -22.11 -13.40 57.68
CA THR A 10 -22.54 -13.97 56.39
C THR A 10 -23.04 -12.92 55.40
N LYS A 11 -23.60 -11.80 55.89
CA LYS A 11 -23.99 -10.66 55.05
C LYS A 11 -22.79 -9.86 54.55
N PHE A 12 -21.73 -9.75 55.35
CA PHE A 12 -20.48 -9.12 54.95
C PHE A 12 -19.75 -9.93 53.87
N GLU A 13 -19.70 -11.26 54.00
CA GLU A 13 -19.10 -12.15 52.99
C GLU A 13 -19.87 -12.15 51.66
N ALA A 14 -21.21 -12.14 51.68
CA ALA A 14 -22.03 -12.07 50.47
C ALA A 14 -21.94 -10.71 49.76
N GLY A 15 -21.79 -9.61 50.51
CA GLY A 15 -21.59 -8.26 49.94
C GLY A 15 -20.19 -8.06 49.35
N PHE A 16 -19.17 -8.66 49.96
CA PHE A 16 -17.79 -8.61 49.46
C PHE A 16 -17.63 -9.39 48.15
N GLY A 17 -18.22 -10.59 48.05
CA GLY A 17 -18.18 -11.39 46.83
C GLY A 17 -18.89 -10.75 45.63
N LEU A 18 -19.97 -10.00 45.86
CA LEU A 18 -20.65 -9.25 44.79
C LEU A 18 -19.83 -8.07 44.29
N ILE A 19 -19.13 -7.36 45.19
CA ILE A 19 -18.24 -6.24 44.81
C ILE A 19 -17.04 -6.77 44.02
N GLU A 20 -16.41 -7.87 44.45
CA GLU A 20 -15.32 -8.51 43.70
C GLU A 20 -15.76 -8.93 42.29
N LEU A 21 -16.96 -9.50 42.15
CA LEU A 21 -17.50 -9.90 40.86
C LEU A 21 -17.69 -8.67 39.94
N LEU A 22 -18.21 -7.57 40.49
CA LEU A 22 -18.44 -6.32 39.76
C LEU A 22 -17.13 -5.66 39.33
N VAL A 23 -16.14 -5.64 40.22
CA VAL A 23 -14.79 -5.14 39.91
C VAL A 23 -14.12 -6.01 38.84
N ALA A 24 -14.25 -7.34 38.92
CA ALA A 24 -13.74 -8.24 37.89
C ALA A 24 -14.39 -7.99 36.53
N PHE A 25 -15.71 -7.79 36.46
CA PHE A 25 -16.40 -7.45 35.22
C PHE A 25 -15.93 -6.12 34.62
N VAL A 26 -15.72 -5.09 35.46
CA VAL A 26 -15.24 -3.78 35.01
C VAL A 26 -13.82 -3.88 34.48
N ILE A 27 -12.93 -4.60 35.17
CA ILE A 27 -11.54 -4.81 34.72
C ILE A 27 -11.53 -5.56 33.39
N VAL A 28 -12.31 -6.63 33.26
CA VAL A 28 -12.43 -7.40 32.00
C VAL A 28 -12.97 -6.52 30.86
N ALA A 29 -14.00 -5.70 31.12
CA ALA A 29 -14.54 -4.79 30.11
C ALA A 29 -13.52 -3.75 29.65
N ILE A 30 -12.73 -3.18 30.58
CA ILE A 30 -11.66 -2.22 30.26
C ILE A 30 -10.54 -2.89 29.45
N VAL A 31 -10.14 -4.12 29.81
CA VAL A 31 -9.13 -4.88 29.08
C VAL A 31 -9.61 -5.20 27.67
N ILE A 32 -10.86 -5.62 27.50
CA ILE A 32 -11.45 -5.91 26.18
C ILE A 32 -11.52 -4.63 25.34
N ALA A 33 -11.97 -3.51 25.91
CA ALA A 33 -12.06 -2.22 25.22
C ALA A 33 -10.68 -1.67 24.82
N GLY A 34 -9.66 -1.84 25.67
CA GLY A 34 -8.28 -1.45 25.38
C GLY A 34 -7.62 -2.33 24.32
N ALA A 35 -7.77 -3.66 24.45
CA ALA A 35 -7.22 -4.64 23.53
C ALA A 35 -7.85 -4.57 22.13
N SER A 36 -9.15 -4.27 22.02
CA SER A 36 -9.82 -4.16 20.72
C SER A 36 -9.30 -2.99 19.89
N ARG A 37 -8.89 -1.86 20.48
CA ARG A 37 -8.21 -0.78 19.75
C ARG A 37 -6.85 -1.21 19.19
N LEU A 38 -6.07 -1.95 19.98
CA LEU A 38 -4.78 -2.51 19.52
C LEU A 38 -4.99 -3.54 18.40
N PHE A 39 -5.99 -4.41 18.54
CA PHE A 39 -6.32 -5.43 17.54
C PHE A 39 -6.80 -4.81 16.23
N ILE A 40 -7.65 -3.77 16.31
CA ILE A 40 -8.09 -3.00 15.14
C ILE A 40 -6.90 -2.32 14.45
N ASN A 41 -6.01 -1.68 15.21
CA ASN A 41 -4.80 -1.05 14.66
C ASN A 41 -3.86 -2.06 14.00
N ILE A 42 -3.70 -3.26 14.58
CA ILE A 42 -2.89 -4.34 14.00
C ILE A 42 -3.55 -4.89 12.72
N MET A 43 -4.87 -5.09 12.72
CA MET A 43 -5.59 -5.52 11.52
C MET A 43 -5.48 -4.49 10.38
N PHE A 44 -5.58 -3.20 10.68
CA PHE A 44 -5.40 -2.14 9.67
C PHE A 44 -3.94 -1.98 9.22
N ALA A 45 -2.97 -2.15 10.12
CA ALA A 45 -1.55 -2.16 9.75
C ALA A 45 -1.24 -3.33 8.79
N ASN A 46 -1.73 -4.53 9.09
CA ASN A 46 -1.56 -5.70 8.22
C ASN A 46 -2.27 -5.53 6.88
N GLY A 47 -3.48 -4.95 6.88
CA GLY A 47 -4.20 -4.63 5.63
C GLY A 47 -3.43 -3.65 4.76
N SER A 48 -2.97 -2.53 5.34
CA SER A 48 -2.20 -1.53 4.58
C SER A 48 -0.86 -2.05 4.07
N VAL A 49 -0.18 -2.92 4.84
CA VAL A 49 1.08 -3.55 4.38
C VAL A 49 0.80 -4.50 3.23
N ARG A 50 -0.29 -5.28 3.30
CA ARG A 50 -0.70 -6.16 2.20
C ARG A 50 -1.04 -5.38 0.94
N ASP A 51 -1.81 -4.30 1.06
CA ASP A 51 -2.21 -3.47 -0.09
C ASP A 51 -0.98 -2.81 -0.73
N ASN A 52 -0.04 -2.32 0.07
CA ASN A 52 1.21 -1.76 -0.44
C ASN A 52 2.09 -2.83 -1.13
N ALA A 53 2.14 -4.05 -0.60
CA ALA A 53 2.87 -5.15 -1.23
C ALA A 53 2.28 -5.54 -2.59
N ILE A 54 0.95 -5.53 -2.73
CA ILE A 54 0.26 -5.77 -4.01
C ILE A 54 0.61 -4.65 -5.00
N ILE A 55 0.55 -3.39 -4.58
CA ILE A 55 0.90 -2.25 -5.44
C ILE A 55 2.36 -2.35 -5.92
N ILE A 56 3.30 -2.65 -5.02
CA ILE A 56 4.71 -2.80 -5.40
C ILE A 56 4.89 -3.95 -6.39
N ALA A 57 4.21 -5.08 -6.18
CA ALA A 57 4.27 -6.22 -7.09
C ALA A 57 3.74 -5.87 -8.49
N GLU A 58 2.59 -5.19 -8.58
CA GLU A 58 2.04 -4.75 -9.87
C GLU A 58 2.93 -3.72 -10.57
N VAL A 59 3.56 -2.79 -9.83
CA VAL A 59 4.54 -1.87 -10.42
C VAL A 59 5.73 -2.63 -10.99
N GLN A 60 6.25 -3.63 -10.26
CA GLN A 60 7.34 -4.46 -10.77
C GLN A 60 6.91 -5.24 -12.01
N GLU A 61 5.70 -5.79 -12.02
CA GLU A 61 5.14 -6.49 -13.18
C GLU A 61 5.01 -5.58 -14.42
N ILE A 62 4.54 -4.34 -14.23
CA ILE A 62 4.50 -3.34 -15.31
C ILE A 62 5.90 -3.08 -15.84
N VAL A 63 6.86 -2.80 -14.95
CA VAL A 63 8.26 -2.52 -15.33
C VAL A 63 8.90 -3.71 -16.03
N ASP A 64 8.71 -4.92 -15.53
CA ASP A 64 9.24 -6.14 -16.10
C ASP A 64 8.58 -6.46 -17.45
N GLY A 65 7.30 -6.12 -17.62
CA GLY A 65 6.61 -6.14 -18.91
C GLY A 65 7.31 -5.27 -19.94
N TYR A 66 7.68 -4.03 -19.59
CA TYR A 66 8.46 -3.15 -20.47
C TYR A 66 9.89 -3.66 -20.70
N ARG A 67 10.55 -4.24 -19.70
CA ARG A 67 11.89 -4.84 -19.85
C ARG A 67 11.89 -6.08 -20.73
N GLY A 68 10.79 -6.83 -20.74
CA GLY A 68 10.59 -7.98 -21.60
C GLY A 68 10.24 -7.63 -23.05
N MET A 69 9.82 -6.39 -23.33
CA MET A 69 9.51 -5.95 -24.68
C MET A 69 10.78 -5.67 -25.50
N PRO A 70 10.83 -6.09 -26.78
CA PRO A 70 11.88 -5.65 -27.68
C PRO A 70 11.95 -4.14 -27.76
N TYR A 71 13.15 -3.57 -27.70
CA TYR A 71 13.36 -2.12 -27.64
C TYR A 71 12.63 -1.34 -28.76
N ILE A 72 12.59 -1.91 -29.97
CA ILE A 72 11.87 -1.36 -31.13
C ILE A 72 10.37 -1.19 -30.84
N GLN A 73 9.74 -2.15 -30.16
CA GLN A 73 8.32 -2.06 -29.81
C GLN A 73 8.06 -0.97 -28.76
N ILE A 74 9.02 -0.71 -27.87
CA ILE A 74 8.93 0.40 -26.92
C ILE A 74 9.04 1.74 -27.66
N LEU A 75 9.90 1.83 -28.68
CA LEU A 75 10.00 3.01 -29.52
C LEU A 75 8.72 3.27 -30.34
N ASP A 76 8.01 2.23 -30.78
CA ASP A 76 6.72 2.37 -31.48
C ASP A 76 5.67 3.10 -30.63
N LEU A 77 5.75 3.01 -29.29
CA LEU A 77 4.82 3.68 -28.39
C LEU A 77 4.88 5.21 -28.47
N PHE A 78 5.98 5.78 -28.96
CA PHE A 78 6.11 7.22 -29.19
C PHE A 78 5.32 7.69 -30.43
N GLY A 79 4.75 6.78 -31.22
CA GLY A 79 3.89 7.07 -32.37
C GLY A 79 4.58 7.82 -33.51
N SER A 80 5.91 7.94 -33.45
CA SER A 80 6.76 8.67 -34.39
C SER A 80 7.78 7.69 -34.98
N GLY A 81 8.24 7.92 -36.21
CA GLY A 81 9.35 7.14 -36.74
C GLY A 81 10.57 7.25 -35.82
N TYR A 82 11.27 6.15 -35.55
CA TYR A 82 12.31 6.06 -34.50
C TYR A 82 13.36 7.18 -34.54
N VAL A 83 13.69 7.65 -35.74
CA VAL A 83 14.68 8.70 -35.98
C VAL A 83 14.18 10.10 -35.57
N ALA A 84 12.86 10.30 -35.64
CA ALA A 84 12.19 11.55 -35.28
C ALA A 84 11.96 11.70 -33.76
N ILE A 85 12.28 10.68 -32.96
CA ILE A 85 12.15 10.76 -31.51
C ILE A 85 13.23 11.71 -30.97
N GLU A 86 12.79 12.78 -30.31
CA GLU A 86 13.66 13.80 -29.71
C GLU A 86 14.11 13.41 -28.31
N ASN A 87 15.26 13.94 -27.87
CA ASN A 87 15.72 13.75 -26.50
C ASN A 87 14.73 14.40 -25.51
N GLY A 88 14.31 13.64 -24.51
CA GLY A 88 13.31 14.09 -23.53
C GLY A 88 11.87 14.04 -24.04
N GLN A 89 11.61 13.52 -25.25
CA GLN A 89 10.24 13.27 -25.70
C GLN A 89 9.57 12.28 -24.75
N THR A 90 8.31 12.54 -24.41
CA THR A 90 7.56 11.72 -23.45
C THR A 90 6.30 11.16 -24.05
N VAL A 91 5.98 9.90 -23.74
CA VAL A 91 4.64 9.34 -23.95
C VAL A 91 4.09 8.83 -22.61
N THR A 92 2.79 9.00 -22.40
CA THR A 92 2.12 8.56 -21.19
C THR A 92 1.05 7.55 -21.54
N THR A 93 0.95 6.47 -20.78
CA THR A 93 -0.05 5.42 -20.94
C THR A 93 -0.64 5.07 -19.59
N ASN A 94 -1.96 4.87 -19.55
CA ASN A 94 -2.63 4.43 -18.34
C ASN A 94 -2.79 2.91 -18.37
N VAL A 95 -2.36 2.25 -17.30
CA VAL A 95 -2.49 0.81 -17.12
C VAL A 95 -3.51 0.57 -16.00
N PRO A 96 -4.61 -0.15 -16.28
CA PRO A 96 -5.55 -0.53 -15.24
C PRO A 96 -4.90 -1.57 -14.31
N SER A 97 -5.18 -1.49 -13.01
CA SER A 97 -4.80 -2.54 -12.08
C SER A 97 -5.61 -3.82 -12.32
N GLU A 98 -4.95 -4.97 -12.19
CA GLU A 98 -5.60 -6.27 -12.17
C GLU A 98 -5.97 -6.72 -10.76
N ASN A 99 -5.21 -6.29 -9.74
CA ASN A 99 -5.28 -6.83 -8.38
C ASN A 99 -5.55 -5.78 -7.27
N SER A 100 -4.96 -4.59 -7.33
CA SER A 100 -5.13 -3.54 -6.30
C SER A 100 -6.27 -2.57 -6.54
N GLY A 101 -6.86 -2.55 -7.75
CA GLY A 101 -7.94 -1.64 -8.12
C GLY A 101 -7.51 -0.17 -8.21
N VAL A 102 -6.19 0.10 -8.29
CA VAL A 102 -5.64 1.45 -8.49
C VAL A 102 -5.40 1.74 -9.98
N ALA A 103 -5.26 3.01 -10.33
CA ALA A 103 -4.83 3.40 -11.68
C ALA A 103 -3.32 3.65 -11.69
N TYR A 104 -2.63 3.02 -12.64
CA TYR A 104 -1.22 3.24 -12.90
C TYR A 104 -1.05 4.16 -14.11
N THR A 105 -0.16 5.13 -13.99
CA THR A 105 0.24 6.01 -15.08
C THR A 105 1.71 5.76 -15.38
N VAL A 106 1.99 5.20 -16.54
CA VAL A 106 3.35 4.95 -17.02
C VAL A 106 3.75 6.08 -17.94
N LYS A 107 4.88 6.72 -17.65
CA LYS A 107 5.51 7.73 -18.49
C LYS A 107 6.82 7.18 -19.02
N LEU A 108 6.94 7.12 -20.34
CA LEU A 108 8.19 6.80 -21.02
C LEU A 108 8.85 8.09 -21.47
N THR A 109 10.14 8.25 -21.21
CA THR A 109 10.95 9.39 -21.62
C THR A 109 12.11 8.90 -22.46
N ALA A 110 12.22 9.37 -23.70
CA ALA A 110 13.33 9.03 -24.58
C ALA A 110 14.61 9.73 -24.11
N VAL A 111 15.70 8.99 -24.03
CA VAL A 111 17.05 9.50 -23.76
C VAL A 111 17.86 9.31 -25.04
N LYS A 112 18.31 10.41 -25.62
CA LYS A 112 19.03 10.41 -26.89
C LYS A 112 20.25 11.32 -26.80
N SER A 113 21.43 10.76 -27.01
CA SER A 113 22.66 11.54 -27.13
C SER A 113 22.76 12.20 -28.51
N MET A 114 23.50 13.31 -28.60
CA MET A 114 23.63 14.10 -29.83
C MET A 114 24.27 13.33 -31.01
N ALA A 115 24.93 12.20 -30.73
CA ALA A 115 25.60 11.40 -31.75
C ALA A 115 24.71 10.32 -32.37
N GLU A 116 23.55 10.01 -31.76
CA GLU A 116 22.73 8.88 -32.17
C GLU A 116 21.48 9.31 -32.95
N SER A 117 21.14 8.52 -33.97
CA SER A 117 19.93 8.71 -34.77
C SER A 117 18.66 8.26 -34.04
N VAL A 118 18.79 7.30 -33.12
CA VAL A 118 17.72 6.67 -32.35
C VAL A 118 17.99 6.91 -30.85
N PRO A 119 16.99 6.93 -29.97
CA PRO A 119 17.23 7.00 -28.52
C PRO A 119 18.11 5.84 -28.03
N GLU A 120 19.12 6.15 -27.22
CA GLU A 120 20.05 5.18 -26.62
C GLU A 120 19.40 4.43 -25.45
N ALA A 121 18.47 5.10 -24.77
CA ALA A 121 17.72 4.54 -23.66
C ALA A 121 16.32 5.14 -23.56
N ILE A 122 15.48 4.47 -22.78
CA ILE A 122 14.14 4.91 -22.41
C ILE A 122 14.05 4.86 -20.89
N GLN A 123 13.75 5.99 -20.28
CA GLN A 123 13.39 6.06 -18.87
C GLN A 123 11.90 5.75 -18.74
N ILE A 124 11.56 4.88 -17.80
CA ILE A 124 10.21 4.48 -17.45
C ILE A 124 9.93 4.98 -16.05
N ASP A 125 8.94 5.86 -15.93
CA ASP A 125 8.41 6.35 -14.67
C ASP A 125 7.00 5.78 -14.47
N VAL A 126 6.79 4.97 -13.44
CA VAL A 126 5.46 4.45 -13.08
C VAL A 126 4.93 5.24 -11.89
N ALA A 127 3.85 5.98 -12.09
CA ALA A 127 3.13 6.71 -11.06
C ALA A 127 1.88 5.94 -10.63
N VAL A 128 1.68 5.82 -9.32
CA VAL A 128 0.49 5.19 -8.73
C VAL A 128 -0.34 6.25 -8.03
N ASN A 129 -1.62 6.38 -8.40
CA ASN A 129 -2.56 7.23 -7.66
C ASN A 129 -3.48 6.37 -6.79
N GLN A 130 -3.14 6.23 -5.50
CA GLN A 130 -4.01 5.54 -4.53
C GLN A 130 -4.85 6.56 -3.76
N SER A 131 -6.15 6.60 -4.07
CA SER A 131 -7.13 7.36 -3.29
C SER A 131 -7.53 6.56 -2.05
N ARG A 132 -6.99 6.91 -0.88
CA ARG A 132 -7.42 6.33 0.39
C ARG A 132 -8.57 7.15 0.97
N TRP A 133 -9.67 6.52 1.34
CA TRP A 133 -10.72 7.21 2.09
C TRP A 133 -10.11 7.74 3.41
N LYS A 134 -10.17 9.05 3.62
CA LYS A 134 -9.66 9.79 4.81
C LYS A 134 -8.15 10.11 4.91
N PHE A 135 -7.30 9.63 4.01
CA PHE A 135 -5.88 10.00 3.98
C PHE A 135 -5.50 10.38 2.56
N SER A 136 -4.76 11.48 2.42
CA SER A 136 -4.33 12.08 1.14
C SER A 136 -3.94 11.07 0.05
N THR A 137 -4.08 11.47 -1.21
CA THR A 137 -3.54 10.72 -2.35
C THR A 137 -2.05 10.42 -2.11
N LEU A 138 -1.70 9.13 -2.12
CA LEU A 138 -0.32 8.70 -2.07
C LEU A 138 0.14 8.50 -3.51
N GLU A 139 1.13 9.28 -3.93
CA GLU A 139 1.80 9.16 -5.21
C GLU A 139 3.12 8.42 -5.01
N TYR A 140 3.24 7.25 -5.61
CA TYR A 140 4.49 6.51 -5.67
C TYR A 140 5.04 6.60 -7.09
N SER A 141 6.30 7.02 -7.24
CA SER A 141 6.98 7.09 -8.53
C SER A 141 8.18 6.14 -8.52
N PHE A 142 8.23 5.27 -9.53
CA PHE A 142 9.34 4.34 -9.73
C PHE A 142 9.98 4.61 -11.09
N ALA A 143 11.27 4.94 -11.10
CA ALA A 143 12.03 5.22 -12.30
C ALA A 143 13.00 4.07 -12.61
N THR A 144 13.01 3.59 -13.86
CA THR A 144 14.04 2.67 -14.36
C THR A 144 14.47 3.07 -15.77
N LEU A 145 15.69 2.69 -16.16
CA LEU A 145 16.19 2.86 -17.53
C LEU A 145 16.19 1.52 -18.26
N ILE A 146 15.80 1.53 -19.53
CA ILE A 146 16.01 0.44 -20.49
C ILE A 146 16.95 0.99 -21.57
N SER A 147 18.17 0.46 -21.65
CA SER A 147 19.12 0.82 -22.70
C SER A 147 19.03 -0.13 -23.88
N GLN A 148 19.34 0.36 -25.08
CA GLN A 148 19.63 -0.49 -26.21
C GLN A 148 20.90 -1.31 -25.89
N VAL A 149 20.78 -2.63 -25.76
CA VAL A 149 21.95 -3.51 -25.61
C VAL A 149 22.50 -3.73 -27.03
N SER A 150 23.66 -3.13 -27.31
CA SER A 150 24.44 -3.30 -28.53
C SER A 150 25.01 -4.71 -28.66
#